data_AF-A0A924YBB3-F1
#
_entry.id   AF-A0A924YBB3-F1
#
_cell.length_a   1.000
_cell.length_b   1.000
_cell.length_c   1.000
_cell.angle_alpha   90.00
_cell.angle_beta   90.00
_cell.angle_gamma   90.00
#
_symmetry.space_group_name_H-M   'P 1'
#
loop_
_entity.id
_entity.type
_entity.pdbx_description
1 polymer ?
#
loop_
_entity_poly.entity_id
_entity_poly.type
_entity_poly.pdbx_seq_one_letter_code
_entity_poly.pdbx_strand_id
1 'polypeptide(L)'
;MKTRLLILLLAVVALAACRRADVTSIERNPEGGVDVSASLSEADINAAIADALAIENPLLRDPQVDLQNGQIVVTGSHEPRNGGETVSGSLTITLSVENGALLAQITQADIQGIDVSDEHITNINQRISERLTNRANRENRAVTVQSVNVTDSAVEVTFNVQPQS
;
A
#
# COMPACT_ATOMS: atom_id res chain seq x y z
N MET A 1 8.26 -31.97 8.05
CA MET A 1 7.54 -31.32 6.93
C MET A 1 6.09 -30.95 7.29
N LYS A 2 5.27 -31.87 7.84
CA LYS A 2 3.85 -31.59 8.20
C LYS A 2 3.66 -30.49 9.27
N THR A 3 4.57 -30.41 10.24
CA THR A 3 4.54 -29.38 11.30
C THR A 3 4.92 -27.98 10.82
N ARG A 4 5.72 -27.84 9.75
CA ARG A 4 6.07 -26.53 9.18
C ARG A 4 4.95 -25.95 8.31
N LEU A 5 4.17 -26.80 7.64
CA LEU A 5 2.96 -26.38 6.92
C LEU A 5 1.87 -25.87 7.88
N LEU A 6 1.75 -26.49 9.06
CA LEU A 6 0.78 -26.09 10.08
C LEU A 6 1.09 -24.70 10.68
N ILE A 7 2.37 -24.39 10.86
CA ILE A 7 2.84 -23.06 11.32
C ILE A 7 2.62 -22.01 10.21
N LEU A 8 2.78 -22.39 8.94
CA LEU A 8 2.52 -21.52 7.79
C LEU A 8 1.04 -21.14 7.67
N LEU A 9 0.14 -22.09 7.92
CA LEU A 9 -1.31 -21.86 7.99
C LEU A 9 -1.67 -20.97 9.20
N LEU A 10 -1.02 -21.17 10.35
CA LEU A 10 -1.26 -20.38 11.56
C LEU A 10 -0.83 -18.91 11.41
N ALA A 11 0.26 -18.65 10.67
CA ALA A 11 0.71 -17.29 10.38
C ALA A 11 -0.26 -16.56 9.43
N VAL A 12 -0.80 -17.25 8.42
CA VAL A 12 -1.83 -16.67 7.53
C VAL A 12 -3.13 -16.38 8.31
N VAL A 13 -3.50 -17.23 9.27
CA VAL A 13 -4.65 -16.99 10.17
C VAL A 13 -4.38 -15.81 11.12
N ALA A 14 -3.12 -15.56 11.52
CA ALA A 14 -2.78 -14.39 12.33
C ALA A 14 -2.90 -13.05 11.56
N LEU A 15 -2.66 -13.04 10.24
CA LEU A 15 -2.97 -11.86 9.40
C LEU A 15 -4.49 -11.66 9.27
N ALA A 16 -5.28 -12.73 9.12
CA ALA A 16 -6.74 -12.67 9.10
C ALA A 16 -7.34 -12.21 10.44
N ALA A 17 -6.69 -12.53 11.57
CA ALA A 17 -7.13 -12.13 12.91
C ALA A 17 -7.08 -10.62 13.16
N CYS A 18 -6.32 -9.86 12.35
CA CYS A 18 -6.32 -8.40 12.38
C CYS A 18 -7.42 -7.75 11.51
N ARG A 19 -8.28 -8.52 10.80
CA ARG A 19 -9.40 -8.03 9.96
C ARG A 19 -9.03 -6.92 8.95
N ARG A 20 -7.79 -6.86 8.48
CA ARG A 20 -7.27 -5.76 7.64
C ARG A 20 -6.88 -6.16 6.23
N ALA A 21 -7.03 -7.44 5.90
CA ALA A 21 -6.82 -7.99 4.57
C ALA A 21 -7.55 -9.32 4.49
N ASP A 22 -8.36 -9.51 3.44
CA ASP A 22 -9.01 -10.78 3.17
C ASP A 22 -8.09 -11.62 2.29
N VAL A 23 -7.59 -12.73 2.82
CA VAL A 23 -6.80 -13.69 2.03
C VAL A 23 -7.74 -14.38 1.05
N THR A 24 -7.57 -14.11 -0.23
CA THR A 24 -8.45 -14.60 -1.30
C THR A 24 -8.00 -15.94 -1.85
N SER A 25 -6.69 -16.19 -1.89
CA SER A 25 -6.14 -17.48 -2.34
C SER A 25 -4.80 -17.82 -1.67
N ILE A 26 -4.52 -19.11 -1.59
CA ILE A 26 -3.23 -19.66 -1.15
C ILE A 26 -2.91 -20.83 -2.07
N GLU A 27 -1.87 -20.67 -2.89
CA GLU A 27 -1.48 -21.68 -3.88
C GLU A 27 -0.03 -22.11 -3.66
N ARG A 28 0.28 -23.37 -3.93
CA ARG A 28 1.67 -23.82 -3.91
C ARG A 28 2.33 -23.43 -5.21
N ASN A 29 3.46 -22.73 -5.09
CA ASN A 29 4.27 -22.39 -6.23
C ASN A 29 5.08 -23.64 -6.68
N PRO A 30 5.16 -23.93 -8.00
CA PRO A 30 5.93 -25.05 -8.55
C PRO A 30 7.42 -25.05 -8.15
N GLU A 31 7.98 -23.88 -7.83
CA GLU A 31 9.39 -23.69 -7.47
C GLU A 31 9.67 -23.93 -5.96
N GLY A 32 8.65 -24.31 -5.18
CA GLY A 32 8.81 -24.68 -3.77
C GLY A 32 8.38 -23.63 -2.75
N GLY A 33 7.71 -22.55 -3.19
CA GLY A 33 7.11 -21.51 -2.34
C GLY A 33 5.59 -21.63 -2.18
N VAL A 34 4.99 -20.60 -1.57
CA VAL A 34 3.53 -20.43 -1.48
C VAL A 34 3.16 -19.03 -1.98
N ASP A 35 2.29 -18.97 -2.97
CA ASP A 35 1.68 -17.73 -3.45
C ASP A 35 0.43 -17.44 -2.61
N VAL A 36 0.35 -16.22 -2.07
CA VAL A 36 -0.76 -15.76 -1.22
C VAL A 36 -1.34 -14.50 -1.86
N SER A 37 -2.61 -14.56 -2.25
CA SER A 37 -3.33 -13.36 -2.69
C SER A 37 -4.15 -12.79 -1.55
N ALA A 38 -4.12 -11.47 -1.41
CA ALA A 38 -4.88 -10.73 -0.42
C ALA A 38 -5.60 -9.55 -1.08
N SER A 39 -6.81 -9.28 -0.61
CA SER A 39 -7.59 -8.10 -0.98
C SER A 39 -7.57 -7.11 0.18
N LEU A 40 -7.21 -5.86 -0.12
CA LEU A 40 -7.23 -4.73 0.80
C LEU A 40 -8.41 -3.83 0.43
N SER A 41 -9.28 -3.56 1.39
CA SER A 41 -10.43 -2.68 1.16
C SER A 41 -10.00 -1.22 0.98
N GLU A 42 -10.85 -0.39 0.37
CA GLU A 42 -10.65 1.07 0.33
C GLU A 42 -10.40 1.66 1.73
N ALA A 43 -11.09 1.17 2.76
CA ALA A 43 -10.89 1.63 4.13
C ALA A 43 -9.48 1.31 4.66
N ASP A 44 -8.94 0.14 4.33
CA ASP A 44 -7.58 -0.26 4.73
C ASP A 44 -6.51 0.55 4.01
N ILE A 45 -6.75 0.89 2.74
CA ILE A 45 -5.88 1.75 1.93
C ILE A 45 -5.96 3.19 2.43
N ASN A 46 -7.16 3.69 2.72
CA ASN A 46 -7.37 5.02 3.30
C ASN A 46 -6.60 5.17 4.61
N ALA A 47 -6.71 4.20 5.51
CA ALA A 47 -5.94 4.22 6.76
C ALA A 47 -4.42 4.20 6.51
N ALA A 48 -3.93 3.41 5.53
CA ALA A 48 -2.51 3.36 5.19
C ALA A 48 -1.98 4.69 4.63
N ILE A 49 -2.75 5.33 3.75
CA ILE A 49 -2.41 6.62 3.13
C ILE A 49 -2.50 7.75 4.16
N ALA A 50 -3.57 7.79 4.97
CA ALA A 50 -3.70 8.76 6.05
C ALA A 50 -2.52 8.68 7.03
N ASP A 51 -2.12 7.48 7.43
CA ASP A 51 -0.93 7.26 8.28
C ASP A 51 0.37 7.72 7.61
N ALA A 52 0.51 7.53 6.28
CA ALA A 52 1.70 7.94 5.54
C ALA A 52 1.78 9.47 5.39
N LEU A 53 0.63 10.14 5.27
CA LEU A 53 0.51 11.59 5.13
C LEU A 53 0.51 12.33 6.47
N ALA A 54 0.26 11.65 7.59
CA ALA A 54 0.31 12.24 8.92
C ALA A 54 1.75 12.65 9.32
N ILE A 55 2.03 13.95 9.23
CA ILE A 55 3.27 14.61 9.68
C ILE A 55 2.97 16.01 10.24
N GLU A 56 3.95 16.63 10.91
CA GLU A 56 3.81 17.98 11.50
C GLU A 56 3.41 19.08 10.49
N ASN A 57 3.52 18.83 9.18
CA ASN A 57 3.00 19.69 8.11
C ASN A 57 2.48 18.83 6.93
N PRO A 58 1.25 18.29 7.01
CA PRO A 58 0.76 17.35 6.02
C PRO A 58 0.46 18.07 4.69
N LEU A 59 0.76 17.40 3.58
CA LEU A 59 0.48 17.93 2.24
C LEU A 59 -1.03 18.12 2.03
N LEU A 60 -1.81 17.16 2.53
CA LEU A 60 -3.27 17.15 2.56
C LEU A 60 -3.71 16.82 3.99
N ARG A 61 -4.64 17.61 4.53
CA ARG A 61 -5.38 17.37 5.75
C ARG A 61 -6.66 16.59 5.43
N ASP A 62 -7.06 15.75 6.38
CA ASP A 62 -8.27 14.91 6.30
C ASP A 62 -8.40 14.11 4.98
N PRO A 63 -7.35 13.37 4.57
CA PRO A 63 -7.34 12.71 3.27
C PRO A 63 -8.49 11.72 3.14
N GLN A 64 -9.17 11.76 2.01
CA GLN A 64 -10.16 10.78 1.56
C GLN A 64 -9.59 10.05 0.36
N VAL A 65 -9.66 8.73 0.40
CA VAL A 65 -9.20 7.86 -0.68
C VAL A 65 -10.40 7.38 -1.48
N ASP A 66 -10.27 7.45 -2.80
CA ASP A 66 -11.19 6.88 -3.79
C ASP A 66 -10.39 5.91 -4.67
N LEU A 67 -10.77 4.63 -4.64
CA LEU A 67 -10.15 3.62 -5.50
C LEU A 67 -10.76 3.66 -6.90
N GLN A 68 -9.90 3.76 -7.90
CA GLN A 68 -10.30 3.74 -9.30
C GLN A 68 -9.48 2.68 -10.03
N ASN A 69 -10.02 2.13 -11.11
CA ASN A 69 -9.31 1.08 -11.84
C ASN A 69 -7.92 1.57 -12.30
N GLY A 70 -6.87 0.93 -11.76
CA GLY A 70 -5.46 1.25 -12.01
C GLY A 70 -4.86 2.39 -11.19
N GLN A 71 -5.63 3.10 -10.36
CA GLN A 71 -5.13 4.27 -9.62
C GLN A 71 -5.87 4.53 -8.31
N ILE A 72 -5.22 5.26 -7.42
CA ILE A 72 -5.76 5.69 -6.14
C ILE A 72 -5.81 7.21 -6.16
N VAL A 73 -6.99 7.79 -6.03
CA VAL A 73 -7.15 9.25 -5.94
C VAL A 73 -7.30 9.63 -4.47
N VAL A 74 -6.43 10.52 -4.01
CA VAL A 74 -6.46 11.05 -2.66
C VAL A 74 -6.88 12.50 -2.74
N THR A 75 -7.96 12.86 -2.07
CA THR A 75 -8.41 14.26 -1.95
C THR A 75 -8.30 14.72 -0.52
N GLY A 76 -8.08 16.02 -0.30
CA GLY A 76 -8.04 16.58 1.03
C GLY A 76 -7.94 18.10 1.02
N SER A 77 -7.81 18.68 2.20
CA SER A 77 -7.63 20.12 2.35
C SER A 77 -6.14 20.48 2.43
N HIS A 78 -5.72 21.51 1.70
CA HIS A 78 -4.36 22.03 1.71
C HIS A 78 -4.35 23.46 2.27
N GLU A 79 -3.44 23.72 3.19
CA GLU A 79 -3.18 25.07 3.71
C GLU A 79 -1.89 25.60 3.08
N PRO A 80 -1.97 26.65 2.22
CA PRO A 80 -0.79 27.23 1.62
C PRO A 80 0.17 27.79 2.67
N ARG A 81 1.48 27.50 2.54
CA ARG A 81 2.52 27.98 3.48
C ARG A 81 2.56 29.50 3.65
N ASN A 82 2.05 30.25 2.69
CA ASN A 82 2.02 31.71 2.71
C ASN A 82 0.85 32.29 3.54
N GLY A 83 0.10 31.44 4.27
CA GLY A 83 -1.04 31.88 5.08
C GLY A 83 -2.28 32.22 4.27
N GLY A 84 -2.46 31.55 3.12
CA GLY A 84 -3.64 31.69 2.27
C GLY A 84 -4.86 30.94 2.82
N GLU A 85 -6.00 31.09 2.14
CA GLU A 85 -7.19 30.29 2.45
C GLU A 85 -6.92 28.80 2.20
N THR A 86 -7.53 27.95 3.03
CA THR A 86 -7.51 26.51 2.83
C THR A 86 -8.21 26.17 1.52
N VAL A 87 -7.53 25.45 0.64
CA VAL A 87 -8.04 25.01 -0.67
C VAL A 87 -8.16 23.49 -0.71
N SER A 88 -8.97 22.95 -1.61
CA SER A 88 -8.93 21.51 -1.92
C SER A 88 -7.67 21.18 -2.72
N GLY A 89 -7.07 20.02 -2.44
CA GLY A 89 -6.00 19.45 -3.24
C GLY A 89 -6.26 17.98 -3.54
N SER A 90 -5.63 17.47 -4.60
CA SER A 90 -5.69 16.04 -4.93
C SER A 90 -4.33 15.47 -5.36
N LEU A 91 -4.17 14.17 -5.13
CA LEU A 91 -3.03 13.37 -5.58
C LEU A 91 -3.56 12.12 -6.29
N THR A 92 -2.96 11.76 -7.41
CA THR A 92 -3.18 10.47 -8.06
C THR A 92 -1.96 9.59 -7.81
N ILE A 93 -2.18 8.40 -7.26
CA ILE A 93 -1.15 7.42 -6.94
C ILE A 93 -1.39 6.18 -7.79
N THR A 94 -0.32 5.65 -8.39
CA THR A 94 -0.31 4.32 -8.99
C THR A 94 0.48 3.36 -8.12
N LEU A 95 0.07 2.10 -8.12
CA LEU A 95 0.81 1.01 -7.49
C LEU A 95 1.43 0.13 -8.58
N SER A 96 2.68 -0.25 -8.40
CA SER A 96 3.37 -1.19 -9.27
C SER A 96 4.26 -2.13 -8.45
N VAL A 97 4.78 -3.15 -9.10
CA VAL A 97 5.77 -4.05 -8.52
C VAL A 97 7.11 -3.76 -9.18
N GLU A 98 8.12 -3.46 -8.36
CA GLU A 98 9.48 -3.25 -8.81
C GLU A 98 10.45 -4.03 -7.90
N ASN A 99 11.32 -4.85 -8.49
CA ASN A 99 12.31 -5.66 -7.77
C ASN A 99 11.71 -6.52 -6.64
N GLY A 100 10.47 -7.00 -6.82
CA GLY A 100 9.78 -7.82 -5.84
C GLY A 100 9.23 -7.05 -4.63
N ALA A 101 9.21 -5.73 -4.69
CA ALA A 101 8.60 -4.86 -3.70
C ALA A 101 7.43 -4.07 -4.32
N LEU A 102 6.50 -3.64 -3.46
CA LEU A 102 5.44 -2.75 -3.88
C LEU A 102 6.00 -1.31 -3.96
N LEU A 103 5.82 -0.69 -5.12
CA LEU A 103 6.14 0.70 -5.35
C LEU A 103 4.84 1.50 -5.45
N ALA A 104 4.73 2.57 -4.66
CA ALA A 104 3.68 3.56 -4.76
C ALA A 104 4.25 4.85 -5.30
N GLN A 105 3.65 5.39 -6.36
CA GLN A 105 4.11 6.59 -7.03
C GLN A 105 2.97 7.57 -7.23
N ILE A 106 3.13 8.79 -6.73
CA ILE A 106 2.30 9.92 -7.12
C ILE A 106 2.63 10.28 -8.56
N THR A 107 1.66 10.14 -9.45
CA THR A 107 1.76 10.44 -10.88
C THR A 107 1.19 11.80 -11.25
N GLN A 108 0.28 12.32 -10.41
CA GLN A 108 -0.31 13.64 -10.56
C GLN A 108 -0.51 14.26 -9.18
N ALA A 109 -0.25 15.56 -9.08
CA ALA A 109 -0.56 16.37 -7.91
C ALA A 109 -1.26 17.65 -8.38
N ASP A 110 -2.48 17.87 -7.92
CA ASP A 110 -3.21 19.11 -8.12
C ASP A 110 -3.37 19.80 -6.77
N ILE A 111 -2.29 20.46 -6.35
CA ILE A 111 -2.21 21.22 -5.12
C ILE A 111 -1.54 22.54 -5.46
N GLN A 112 -2.14 23.65 -5.02
CA GLN A 112 -1.65 24.98 -5.36
C GLN A 112 -0.17 25.15 -4.96
N GLY A 113 0.70 25.35 -5.95
CA GLY A 113 2.14 25.60 -5.72
C GLY A 113 2.99 24.35 -5.49
N ILE A 114 2.47 23.14 -5.75
CA ILE A 114 3.19 21.87 -5.62
C ILE A 114 3.25 21.16 -6.97
N ASP A 115 4.44 20.70 -7.34
CA ASP A 115 4.69 19.90 -8.54
C ASP A 115 5.03 18.45 -8.14
N VAL A 116 4.72 17.49 -9.01
CA VAL A 116 5.05 16.06 -8.81
C VAL A 116 6.56 15.82 -8.69
N SER A 117 7.38 16.72 -9.25
CA SER A 117 8.85 16.68 -9.14
C SER A 117 9.41 17.22 -7.80
N ASP A 118 8.55 17.71 -6.91
CA ASP A 118 8.95 18.22 -5.59
C ASP A 118 9.54 17.07 -4.72
N GLU A 119 10.62 17.36 -4.00
CA GLU A 119 11.30 16.42 -3.10
C GLU A 119 10.35 15.85 -2.03
N HIS A 120 9.32 16.61 -1.62
CA HIS A 120 8.30 16.12 -0.71
C HIS A 120 7.50 14.95 -1.30
N ILE A 121 7.20 14.99 -2.61
CA ILE A 121 6.49 13.91 -3.30
C ILE A 121 7.34 12.64 -3.34
N THR A 122 8.65 12.78 -3.58
CA THR A 122 9.58 11.65 -3.54
C THR A 122 9.61 11.00 -2.15
N ASN A 123 9.68 11.81 -1.09
CA ASN A 123 9.63 11.31 0.29
C ASN A 123 8.28 10.64 0.62
N ILE A 124 7.17 11.16 0.09
CA ILE A 124 5.84 10.56 0.27
C ILE A 124 5.76 9.21 -0.46
N ASN A 125 6.24 9.11 -1.70
CA ASN A 125 6.28 7.86 -2.46
C ASN A 125 7.03 6.77 -1.70
N GLN A 126 8.21 7.10 -1.16
CA GLN A 126 8.98 6.18 -0.35
C GLN A 126 8.20 5.75 0.91
N ARG A 127 7.59 6.69 1.63
CA ARG A 127 6.83 6.39 2.85
C ARG A 127 5.58 5.56 2.60
N ILE A 128 4.84 5.82 1.53
CA ILE A 128 3.68 5.01 1.14
C ILE A 128 4.16 3.59 0.79
N SER A 129 5.22 3.48 -0.03
CA SER A 129 5.81 2.19 -0.40
C SER A 129 6.28 1.41 0.83
N GLU A 130 6.96 2.07 1.77
CA GLU A 130 7.38 1.49 3.05
C GLU A 130 6.18 1.09 3.91
N ARG A 131 5.12 1.89 4.01
CA ARG A 131 3.96 1.55 4.85
C ARG A 131 3.14 0.40 4.28
N LEU A 132 3.04 0.30 2.97
CA LEU A 132 2.41 -0.84 2.30
C LEU A 132 3.29 -2.09 2.37
N THR A 133 4.61 -1.95 2.22
CA THR A 133 5.58 -3.07 2.23
C THR A 133 5.90 -3.58 3.64
N ASN A 134 6.02 -2.70 4.64
CA ASN A 134 6.28 -3.07 6.04
C ASN A 134 5.11 -3.83 6.67
N ARG A 135 3.92 -3.81 6.05
CA ARG A 135 2.84 -4.73 6.41
C ARG A 135 3.12 -6.17 5.98
N ALA A 136 3.86 -6.38 4.88
CA ALA A 136 4.26 -7.70 4.37
C ALA A 136 5.54 -8.24 5.04
N ASN A 137 6.51 -7.39 5.38
CA ASN A 137 7.87 -7.78 5.81
C ASN A 137 8.11 -7.88 7.33
N ARG A 138 7.07 -7.79 8.17
CA ARG A 138 7.23 -7.80 9.64
C ARG A 138 7.78 -9.09 10.24
N GLU A 139 7.89 -10.17 9.47
CA GLU A 139 8.50 -11.43 9.89
C GLU A 139 9.59 -11.80 8.88
N ASN A 140 10.85 -11.94 9.31
CA ASN A 140 12.06 -12.36 8.57
C ASN A 140 11.85 -13.54 7.59
N ARG A 141 11.09 -13.32 6.53
CA ARG A 141 10.70 -14.30 5.52
C ARG A 141 10.97 -13.62 4.19
N ALA A 142 11.53 -14.36 3.23
CA ALA A 142 11.64 -13.90 1.86
C ALA A 142 10.22 -13.82 1.26
N VAL A 143 9.58 -12.67 1.48
CA VAL A 143 8.28 -12.31 0.92
C VAL A 143 8.54 -11.39 -0.25
N THR A 144 8.12 -11.81 -1.43
CA THR A 144 8.29 -11.07 -2.68
C THR A 144 6.90 -10.71 -3.20
N VAL A 145 6.65 -9.43 -3.47
CA VAL A 145 5.43 -9.00 -4.16
C VAL A 145 5.53 -9.43 -5.61
N GLN A 146 4.55 -10.18 -6.12
CA GLN A 146 4.51 -10.63 -7.51
C GLN A 146 3.63 -9.73 -8.37
N SER A 147 2.47 -9.34 -7.85
CA SER A 147 1.53 -8.48 -8.55
C SER A 147 0.77 -7.58 -7.60
N VAL A 148 0.35 -6.43 -8.13
CA VAL A 148 -0.64 -5.55 -7.53
C VAL A 148 -1.64 -5.15 -8.60
N ASN A 149 -2.92 -5.12 -8.23
CA ASN A 149 -3.99 -4.65 -9.08
C ASN A 149 -4.89 -3.72 -8.25
N VAL A 150 -5.23 -2.56 -8.79
CA VAL A 150 -6.12 -1.60 -8.16
C VAL A 150 -7.45 -1.63 -8.90
N THR A 151 -8.52 -1.98 -8.22
CA THR A 151 -9.89 -1.96 -8.76
C THR A 151 -10.65 -0.73 -8.25
N ASP A 152 -11.93 -0.65 -8.57
CA ASP A 152 -12.85 0.37 -8.03
C ASP A 152 -13.22 0.17 -6.55
N SER A 153 -12.80 -0.93 -5.94
CA SER A 153 -13.31 -1.37 -4.64
C SER A 153 -12.24 -1.96 -3.73
N ALA A 154 -11.11 -2.41 -4.30
CA ALA A 154 -10.03 -3.02 -3.55
C ALA A 154 -8.67 -2.86 -4.23
N VAL A 155 -7.63 -3.11 -3.44
CA VAL A 155 -6.28 -3.37 -3.95
C VAL A 155 -5.98 -4.85 -3.73
N GLU A 156 -5.74 -5.57 -4.82
CA GLU A 156 -5.39 -6.98 -4.82
C GLU A 156 -3.87 -7.12 -4.92
N VAL A 157 -3.28 -7.86 -4.00
CA VAL A 157 -1.82 -8.07 -3.97
C VAL A 157 -1.54 -9.55 -3.87
N THR A 158 -0.63 -10.06 -4.71
CA THR A 158 -0.13 -11.43 -4.62
C THR A 158 1.32 -11.41 -4.15
N PHE A 159 1.62 -12.21 -3.13
CA PHE A 159 2.93 -12.37 -2.55
C PHE A 159 3.42 -13.81 -2.75
N ASN A 160 4.68 -13.98 -3.12
CA ASN A 160 5.38 -15.25 -3.00
C ASN A 160 6.10 -15.32 -1.66
N VAL A 161 5.89 -16.41 -0.93
CA VAL A 161 6.58 -16.70 0.32
C VAL A 161 7.46 -17.93 0.13
N GLN A 162 8.78 -17.73 0.17
CA GLN A 162 9.72 -18.85 0.09
C GLN A 162 10.08 -19.38 1.49
N PRO A 163 10.12 -20.72 1.68
CA PRO A 163 10.70 -21.30 2.87
C PRO A 163 12.20 -20.97 2.93
N GLN A 164 12.67 -20.45 4.07
CA GLN A 164 14.10 -20.21 4.30
C GLN A 164 14.87 -21.54 4.17
N SER A 165 15.93 -21.54 3.36
CA SER A 165 16.86 -22.66 3.18
C SER A 165 17.64 -22.94 4.46
#